data_AF-A0A420DY33-F1
#
_entry.id   AF-A0A420DY33-F1
#
_cell.length_a   1.000
_cell.length_b   1.000
_cell.length_c   1.000
_cell.angle_alpha   90.00
_cell.angle_beta   90.00
_cell.angle_gamma   90.00
#
_symmetry.space_group_name_H-M   'P 1'
#
loop_
_entity.id
_entity.type
_entity.pdbx_description
1 polymer ?
#
loop_
_entity_poly.entity_id
_entity_poly.type
_entity_poly.pdbx_seq_one_letter_code
_entity_poly.pdbx_strand_id
1 'polypeptide(L)'
;MKYLKQLLTYLIWTSLSLLLGIGYMRIVLGPNNVSKEGLGYLFHLFYNWGLFHVGLVVGFVIAFLFILVDFFYLKKRFKKKDKLIIVRFGSLLTITIVVAAIHYILEKVIDVI
;
A
#
# COMPACT_ATOMS: atom_id res chain seq x y z
N MET A 1 28.27 -4.94 2.54
CA MET A 1 27.55 -4.88 1.23
C MET A 1 26.30 -5.76 1.12
N LYS A 2 26.30 -7.03 1.57
CA LYS A 2 25.14 -7.94 1.45
C LYS A 2 23.88 -7.41 2.16
N TYR A 3 24.04 -6.90 3.38
CA TYR A 3 22.94 -6.30 4.16
C TYR A 3 22.41 -5.00 3.54
N LEU A 4 23.30 -4.14 3.01
CA LEU A 4 22.92 -2.91 2.33
C LEU A 4 22.06 -3.18 1.08
N LYS A 5 22.44 -4.18 0.26
CA LYS A 5 21.65 -4.58 -0.92
C LYS A 5 20.27 -5.11 -0.53
N GLN A 6 20.19 -5.86 0.57
CA GLN A 6 18.92 -6.36 1.09
C GLN A 6 18.05 -5.22 1.63
N LEU A 7 18.62 -4.27 2.36
CA LEU A 7 17.92 -3.07 2.84
C LEU A 7 17.34 -2.26 1.68
N LEU A 8 18.16 -1.97 0.66
CA LEU A 8 17.72 -1.22 -0.53
C LEU A 8 16.59 -1.94 -1.28
N THR A 9 16.66 -3.27 -1.35
CA THR A 9 15.60 -4.08 -1.96
C THR A 9 14.28 -3.93 -1.21
N TYR A 10 14.29 -4.06 0.12
CA TYR A 10 13.07 -3.87 0.92
C TYR A 10 12.56 -2.44 0.85
N LEU A 11 13.45 -1.45 0.78
CA LEU A 11 13.06 -0.05 0.62
C LEU A 11 12.28 0.16 -0.68
N ILE A 12 12.72 -0.45 -1.79
CA ILE A 12 11.98 -0.41 -3.07
C ILE A 12 10.60 -1.07 -2.93
N TRP A 13 10.51 -2.24 -2.29
CA TRP A 13 9.23 -2.94 -2.08
C TRP A 13 8.28 -2.17 -1.15
N THR A 14 8.81 -1.51 -0.13
CA THR A 14 8.04 -0.63 0.75
C THR A 14 7.51 0.57 -0.01
N SER A 15 8.35 1.25 -0.79
CA SER A 15 7.90 2.37 -1.64
C SER A 15 6.80 1.95 -2.61
N LEU A 16 6.94 0.76 -3.23
CA LEU A 16 5.90 0.21 -4.09
C LEU A 16 4.60 -0.07 -3.33
N SER A 17 4.69 -0.60 -2.11
CA SER A 17 3.53 -0.85 -1.25
C SER A 17 2.82 0.44 -0.84
N LEU A 18 3.57 1.49 -0.55
CA LEU A 18 3.01 2.83 -0.25
C LEU A 18 2.27 3.40 -1.45
N LEU A 19 2.86 3.30 -2.66
CA LEU A 19 2.20 3.74 -3.89
C LEU A 19 0.92 2.94 -4.15
N LEU A 20 0.91 1.63 -3.89
CA LEU A 20 -0.29 0.80 -3.99
C LEU A 20 -1.36 1.22 -2.98
N GLY A 21 -0.99 1.52 -1.73
CA GLY A 21 -1.93 2.00 -0.71
C GLY A 21 -2.57 3.35 -1.07
N ILE A 22 -1.76 4.31 -1.53
CA ILE A 22 -2.25 5.61 -2.02
C ILE A 22 -3.13 5.42 -3.27
N GLY A 23 -2.70 4.57 -4.21
CA GLY A 23 -3.46 4.26 -5.41
C GLY A 23 -4.82 3.64 -5.09
N TYR A 24 -4.87 2.70 -4.15
CA TYR A 24 -6.11 2.14 -3.63
C TYR A 24 -7.02 3.22 -3.05
N MET A 25 -6.50 4.08 -2.16
CA MET A 25 -7.31 5.15 -1.57
C MET A 25 -7.81 6.15 -2.62
N ARG A 26 -7.05 6.41 -3.69
CA ARG A 26 -7.52 7.22 -4.82
C ARG A 26 -8.69 6.57 -5.55
N ILE A 27 -8.69 5.24 -5.68
CA ILE A 27 -9.81 4.50 -6.29
C ILE A 27 -11.05 4.56 -5.38
N VAL A 28 -10.88 4.40 -4.07
CA VAL A 28 -11.99 4.42 -3.10
C VAL A 28 -12.61 5.81 -2.97
N LEU A 29 -11.79 6.86 -2.82
CA LEU A 29 -12.27 8.23 -2.62
C LEU A 29 -12.68 8.92 -3.93
N GLY A 30 -12.23 8.42 -5.08
CA GLY A 30 -12.54 8.97 -6.40
C GLY A 30 -11.79 10.27 -6.74
N PRO A 31 -12.28 11.05 -7.73
CA PRO A 31 -11.75 12.37 -8.04
C PRO A 31 -12.14 13.40 -6.99
N ASN A 32 -11.23 14.34 -6.70
CA ASN A 32 -11.51 15.46 -5.82
C ASN A 32 -12.29 16.53 -6.60
N ASN A 33 -13.58 16.63 -6.34
CA ASN A 33 -14.48 17.58 -6.99
C ASN A 33 -14.73 18.84 -6.14
N VAL A 34 -13.97 19.01 -5.06
CA VAL A 34 -14.11 20.15 -4.15
C VAL A 34 -13.56 21.42 -4.80
N SER A 35 -14.23 22.55 -4.61
CA SER A 35 -13.81 23.85 -5.13
C SER A 35 -12.38 24.19 -4.73
N LYS A 36 -11.61 24.76 -5.66
CA LYS A 36 -10.23 25.19 -5.42
C LYS A 36 -10.13 26.63 -4.89
N GLU A 37 -11.26 27.28 -4.63
CA GLU A 37 -11.33 28.71 -4.29
C GLU A 37 -11.93 28.96 -2.91
N GLY A 38 -11.51 30.04 -2.25
CA GLY A 38 -12.03 30.48 -0.95
C GLY A 38 -11.93 29.41 0.14
N LEU A 39 -12.98 29.28 0.96
CA LEU A 39 -13.05 28.23 2.00
C LEU A 39 -13.11 26.80 1.41
N GLY A 40 -13.53 26.65 0.16
CA GLY A 40 -13.50 25.37 -0.55
C GLY A 40 -12.08 24.81 -0.70
N TYR A 41 -11.09 25.69 -0.82
CA TYR A 41 -9.67 25.30 -0.88
C TYR A 41 -9.23 24.50 0.35
N LEU A 42 -9.71 24.86 1.55
CA LEU A 42 -9.39 24.13 2.78
C LEU A 42 -9.93 22.69 2.72
N PHE A 43 -11.18 22.51 2.28
CA PHE A 43 -11.76 21.17 2.11
C PHE A 43 -11.05 20.36 1.01
N HIS A 44 -10.65 21.00 -0.08
CA HIS A 44 -9.84 20.37 -1.12
C HIS A 44 -8.49 19.87 -0.55
N LEU A 45 -7.88 20.66 0.35
CA LEU A 45 -6.63 20.30 1.02
C LEU A 45 -6.83 19.16 2.04
N PHE A 46 -7.91 19.19 2.83
CA PHE A 46 -8.29 18.11 3.73
C PHE A 46 -8.54 16.80 2.99
N TYR A 47 -9.21 16.82 1.85
CA TYR A 47 -9.43 15.63 1.03
C TYR A 47 -8.10 15.01 0.58
N ASN A 48 -7.19 15.84 0.05
CA ASN A 48 -5.88 15.37 -0.40
C ASN A 48 -5.06 14.84 0.79
N TRP A 49 -5.13 15.52 1.94
CA TRP A 49 -4.46 15.08 3.16
C TRP A 49 -4.99 13.73 3.63
N GLY A 50 -6.31 13.53 3.67
CA GLY A 50 -6.93 12.26 4.02
C GLY A 50 -6.52 11.14 3.08
N LEU A 51 -6.50 11.40 1.76
CA LEU A 51 -6.03 10.45 0.76
C LEU A 51 -4.59 10.02 1.02
N PHE A 52 -3.68 10.96 1.25
CA PHE A 52 -2.28 10.64 1.53
C PHE A 52 -2.11 9.96 2.89
N HIS A 53 -2.76 10.47 3.94
CA HIS A 53 -2.61 9.96 5.29
C HIS A 53 -3.12 8.52 5.40
N VAL A 54 -4.37 8.27 5.00
CA VAL A 54 -4.96 6.92 5.03
C VAL A 54 -4.25 6.01 4.02
N GLY A 55 -3.94 6.51 2.82
CA GLY A 55 -3.23 5.74 1.81
C GLY A 55 -1.84 5.28 2.25
N LEU A 56 -1.11 6.13 2.96
CA LEU A 56 0.17 5.77 3.56
C LEU A 56 0.01 4.73 4.67
N VAL A 57 -0.97 4.90 5.57
CA VAL A 57 -1.24 3.92 6.65
C VAL A 57 -1.57 2.55 6.05
N VAL A 58 -2.47 2.47 5.07
CA VAL A 58 -2.80 1.24 4.36
C VAL A 58 -1.57 0.66 3.65
N GLY A 59 -0.79 1.50 2.98
CA GLY A 59 0.45 1.09 2.32
C GLY A 59 1.50 0.54 3.29
N PHE A 60 1.61 1.09 4.50
CA PHE A 60 2.47 0.57 5.56
C PHE A 60 2.03 -0.80 6.06
N VAL A 61 0.72 -1.01 6.23
CA VAL A 61 0.17 -2.33 6.59
C VAL A 61 0.51 -3.36 5.52
N ILE A 62 0.33 -3.01 4.24
CA ILE A 62 0.70 -3.89 3.10
C ILE A 62 2.20 -4.20 3.13
N ALA A 63 3.05 -3.18 3.30
CA ALA A 63 4.50 -3.36 3.35
C ALA A 63 4.93 -4.28 4.50
N PHE A 64 4.36 -4.08 5.69
CA PHE A 64 4.67 -4.89 6.86
C PHE A 64 4.30 -6.37 6.66
N LEU A 65 3.09 -6.64 6.17
CA LEU A 65 2.63 -8.00 5.85
C LEU A 65 3.49 -8.65 4.76
N PHE A 66 3.84 -7.89 3.72
CA PHE A 66 4.69 -8.36 2.64
C PHE A 66 6.10 -8.73 3.16
N ILE A 67 6.71 -7.90 4.00
CA ILE A 67 8.04 -8.17 4.58
C ILE A 67 7.99 -9.45 5.43
N LEU A 68 6.95 -9.63 6.24
CA LEU A 68 6.75 -10.87 7.02
C LEU A 68 6.69 -12.10 6.11
N VAL A 69 5.84 -12.06 5.08
CA VAL A 69 5.65 -13.16 4.13
C VAL A 69 6.93 -13.45 3.35
N ASP A 70 7.65 -12.41 2.91
CA ASP A 70 8.91 -12.58 2.19
C ASP A 70 10.01 -13.20 3.06
N PHE A 71 10.18 -12.69 4.28
CA PHE A 71 11.21 -13.14 5.20
C PHE A 71 10.98 -14.59 5.68
N PHE A 72 9.76 -14.92 6.07
CA PHE A 72 9.45 -16.25 6.61
C PHE A 72 9.24 -17.31 5.53
N TYR A 73 8.64 -16.97 4.40
CA TYR A 73 8.17 -17.95 3.41
C TYR A 73 8.94 -17.91 2.09
N LEU A 74 8.90 -16.78 1.35
CA LEU A 74 9.42 -16.75 -0.03
C LEU A 74 10.93 -16.98 -0.06
N LYS A 75 11.68 -16.34 0.84
CA LYS A 75 13.13 -16.44 0.89
C LYS A 75 13.63 -17.85 1.22
N LYS A 76 12.85 -18.64 1.98
CA LYS A 76 13.17 -20.04 2.31
C LYS A 76 12.82 -20.98 1.16
N ARG A 77 11.71 -20.72 0.46
CA ARG A 77 11.15 -21.63 -0.55
C ARG A 77 11.83 -21.53 -1.92
N PHE A 78 12.34 -20.35 -2.31
CA PHE A 78 12.88 -20.14 -3.65
C PHE A 78 14.39 -19.86 -3.64
N LYS A 79 15.18 -20.84 -4.08
CA LYS A 79 16.66 -20.73 -4.20
C LYS A 79 17.13 -20.05 -5.50
N LYS A 80 16.29 -20.00 -6.55
CA LYS A 80 16.60 -19.36 -7.85
C LYS A 80 16.10 -17.90 -7.87
N LYS A 81 16.95 -16.97 -8.29
CA LYS A 81 16.69 -15.51 -8.19
C LYS A 81 15.61 -15.00 -9.14
N ASP A 82 15.49 -15.56 -10.34
CA ASP A 82 14.60 -15.00 -11.38
C ASP A 82 13.12 -15.27 -11.07
N LYS A 83 12.80 -16.49 -10.61
CA LYS A 83 11.45 -16.84 -10.16
C LYS A 83 11.05 -16.12 -8.88
N LEU A 84 12.02 -15.73 -8.04
CA LEU A 84 11.76 -15.07 -6.76
C LEU A 84 11.13 -13.69 -6.94
N ILE A 85 11.56 -12.91 -7.95
CA ILE A 85 11.02 -11.56 -8.19
C ILE A 85 9.54 -11.63 -8.60
N ILE A 86 9.20 -12.53 -9.53
CA ILE A 86 7.82 -12.71 -10.00
C ILE A 86 6.91 -13.17 -8.85
N VAL A 87 7.36 -14.13 -8.04
CA VAL A 87 6.59 -14.61 -6.90
C VAL A 87 6.43 -13.52 -5.83
N ARG A 88 7.46 -12.70 -5.60
CA ARG A 88 7.37 -11.54 -4.70
C ARG A 88 6.32 -10.55 -5.18
N PHE A 89 6.37 -10.18 -6.45
CA PHE A 89 5.39 -9.27 -7.03
C PHE A 89 3.96 -9.83 -6.93
N GLY A 90 3.78 -11.10 -7.27
CA GLY A 90 2.49 -11.78 -7.11
C GLY A 90 1.98 -11.77 -5.68
N SER A 91 2.85 -12.08 -4.70
CA SER A 91 2.48 -12.05 -3.28
C SER A 91 2.12 -10.65 -2.78
N LEU A 92 2.84 -9.62 -3.25
CA LEU A 92 2.52 -8.23 -2.90
C LEU A 92 1.12 -7.84 -3.41
N LEU A 93 0.79 -8.21 -4.65
CA LEU A 93 -0.53 -7.95 -5.22
C LEU A 93 -1.62 -8.70 -4.46
N THR A 94 -1.41 -9.99 -4.14
CA THR A 94 -2.38 -10.76 -3.34
C THR A 94 -2.62 -10.09 -1.98
N ILE A 95 -1.55 -9.69 -1.27
CA ILE A 95 -1.67 -9.01 0.03
C ILE A 95 -2.42 -7.69 -0.14
N THR A 96 -2.08 -6.91 -1.17
CA THR A 96 -2.75 -5.63 -1.46
C THR A 96 -4.25 -5.82 -1.65
N ILE A 97 -4.66 -6.81 -2.45
CA ILE A 97 -6.08 -7.11 -2.71
C ILE A 97 -6.79 -7.50 -1.41
N VAL A 98 -6.16 -8.35 -0.59
CA VAL A 98 -6.75 -8.78 0.69
C VAL A 98 -6.91 -7.60 1.65
N VAL A 99 -5.88 -6.78 1.81
CA VAL A 99 -5.93 -5.59 2.69
C VAL A 99 -6.96 -4.58 2.17
N ALA A 100 -6.99 -4.33 0.86
CA ALA A 100 -7.96 -3.44 0.23
C ALA A 100 -9.41 -3.92 0.42
N ALA A 101 -9.66 -5.22 0.31
CA ALA A 101 -10.97 -5.81 0.54
C ALA A 101 -11.40 -5.67 2.00
N ILE A 102 -10.51 -5.98 2.95
CA ILE A 102 -10.77 -5.84 4.38
C ILE A 102 -11.06 -4.37 4.74
N HIS A 103 -10.22 -3.45 4.27
CA HIS A 103 -10.40 -2.01 4.50
C HIS A 103 -11.72 -1.52 3.90
N TYR A 104 -12.07 -1.95 2.69
CA TYR A 104 -13.34 -1.56 2.06
C TYR A 104 -14.56 -2.11 2.83
N ILE A 105 -14.49 -3.34 3.33
CA ILE A 105 -15.59 -3.93 4.12
C ILE A 105 -15.72 -3.18 5.46
N LEU A 106 -14.61 -2.87 6.13
CA LEU A 106 -14.61 -2.11 7.39
C LEU A 106 -15.25 -0.73 7.19
N GLU A 107 -14.86 -0.03 6.12
CA GLU A 107 -15.41 1.27 5.76
C GLU A 107 -16.91 1.19 5.41
N LYS A 108 -17.30 0.28 4.49
CA LYS A 108 -18.65 0.31 3.89
C LYS A 108 -19.70 -0.52 4.62
N VAL A 109 -19.30 -1.53 5.39
CA VAL A 109 -20.26 -2.43 6.06
C VAL A 109 -20.40 -2.09 7.53
N ILE A 110 -19.29 -1.71 8.18
CA ILE A 110 -19.26 -1.52 9.63
C ILE A 110 -19.33 -0.03 9.99
N ASP A 111 -19.13 0.88 9.03
CA ASP A 111 -19.21 2.35 9.21
C ASP A 111 -18.34 2.81 10.40
N VAL A 112 -17.13 2.23 10.49
CA VAL A 112 -16.21 2.45 11.61
C VAL A 112 -15.47 3.80 11.49
N ILE A 113 -15.42 4.38 10.28
CA ILE A 113 -14.65 5.57 9.94
C ILE A 113 -15.55 6.60 9.25
#